data_AF-A0A379SH80-F1
#
_entry.id   AF-A0A379SH80-F1
#
_cell.length_a   1.000
_cell.length_b   1.000
_cell.length_c   1.000
_cell.angle_alpha   90.00
_cell.angle_beta   90.00
_cell.angle_gamma   90.00
#
_symmetry.space_group_name_H-M   'P 1'
#
loop_
_entity.id
_entity.type
_entity.pdbx_description
1 polymer ?
#
loop_
_entity_poly.entity_id
_entity_poly.type
_entity_poly.pdbx_seq_one_letter_code
_entity_poly.pdbx_strand_id
1 'polypeptide(L)'
;MVTLPEKSGWVGVNATCPAGTTVNYTYRSYVSELPVQSTEGNFKYLKLNDYLLGAMSITDSYSGVFYPPRNYIRMGVDYNVSQ
;
A
#
# COMPACT_ATOMS: atom_id res chain seq x y z
N MET A 1 23.39 -18.52 -3.77
CA MET A 1 21.96 -18.47 -3.41
C MET A 1 21.64 -17.05 -2.96
N VAL A 2 20.71 -16.36 -3.61
CA VAL A 2 20.26 -15.02 -3.19
C VAL A 2 18.98 -15.24 -2.39
N THR A 3 19.09 -15.13 -1.07
CA THR A 3 17.93 -15.11 -0.18
C THR A 3 17.28 -13.73 -0.27
N LEU A 4 16.12 -13.66 -0.92
CA LEU A 4 15.27 -12.48 -0.87
C LEU A 4 14.79 -12.33 0.59
N PRO A 5 14.88 -11.14 1.20
CA PRO A 5 14.34 -10.95 2.54
C PRO A 5 12.84 -11.27 2.50
N GLU A 6 12.40 -12.16 3.37
CA GLU A 6 10.98 -12.41 3.58
C GLU A 6 10.33 -11.08 3.97
N LYS A 7 9.57 -10.51 3.03
CA LYS A 7 8.74 -9.35 3.32
C LYS A 7 7.68 -9.82 4.31
N SER A 8 7.91 -9.62 5.59
CA SER A 8 6.87 -9.82 6.58
C SER A 8 5.67 -8.98 6.13
N GLY A 9 4.53 -9.63 5.88
CA GLY A 9 3.28 -8.92 5.52
C GLY A 9 2.79 -8.01 6.64
N TRP A 10 3.41 -8.11 7.82
CA TRP A 10 3.22 -7.25 8.97
C TRP A 10 3.88 -5.89 8.77
N VAL A 11 3.14 -5.00 8.12
CA VAL A 11 3.33 -3.56 8.32
C VAL A 11 2.76 -3.26 9.71
N GLY A 12 3.62 -3.01 10.69
CA GLY A 12 3.26 -2.75 12.10
C GLY A 12 2.49 -1.44 12.30
N VAL A 13 1.32 -1.31 11.66
CA VAL A 13 0.39 -0.22 11.87
C VAL A 13 -0.55 -0.58 13.01
N ASN A 14 -0.44 0.14 14.13
CA ASN A 14 -1.45 0.14 15.16
C ASN A 14 -2.45 1.27 14.85
N ALA A 15 -3.71 0.92 14.63
CA ALA A 15 -4.78 1.87 14.41
C ALA A 15 -5.93 1.53 15.37
N THR A 16 -6.46 2.54 16.04
CA THR A 16 -7.64 2.43 16.90
C THR A 16 -8.60 3.54 16.52
N CYS A 17 -9.88 3.21 16.37
CA CYS A 17 -10.89 4.19 16.04
C CYS A 17 -11.22 5.11 17.22
N PRO A 18 -11.41 6.43 17.00
CA PRO A 18 -11.98 7.31 18.01
C PRO A 18 -13.38 6.85 18.44
N ALA A 19 -13.75 7.15 19.67
CA ALA A 19 -15.09 6.86 20.20
C ALA A 19 -16.18 7.48 19.30
N GLY A 20 -17.21 6.71 18.98
CA GLY A 20 -18.29 7.11 18.08
C GLY A 20 -18.06 6.75 16.61
N THR A 21 -16.92 6.15 16.27
CA THR A 21 -16.72 5.57 14.93
C THR A 21 -17.52 4.28 14.80
N THR A 22 -18.39 4.18 13.81
CA THR A 22 -19.23 2.97 13.59
C THR A 22 -18.72 2.07 12.48
N VAL A 23 -17.53 2.36 11.93
CA VAL A 23 -16.92 1.59 10.85
C VAL A 23 -15.80 0.72 11.38
N ASN A 24 -15.58 -0.41 10.71
CA ASN A 24 -14.60 -1.43 11.08
C ASN A 24 -13.51 -1.62 10.02
N TYR A 25 -13.28 -0.61 9.19
CA TYR A 25 -12.32 -0.65 8.09
C TYR A 25 -11.40 0.58 8.12
N THR A 26 -10.23 0.44 7.51
CA THR A 26 -9.25 1.53 7.41
C THR A 26 -9.06 1.98 5.96
N TYR A 27 -8.46 3.15 5.80
CA TYR A 27 -7.92 3.60 4.52
C TYR A 27 -6.40 3.59 4.59
N ARG A 28 -5.73 3.06 3.56
CA ARG A 28 -4.28 3.05 3.45
C ARG A 28 -3.83 3.78 2.19
N SER A 29 -2.84 4.66 2.35
CA SER A 29 -2.18 5.37 1.26
C SER A 29 -0.78 4.78 1.07
N TYR A 30 -0.44 4.48 -0.18
CA TYR A 30 0.91 4.07 -0.57
C TYR A 30 1.50 5.23 -1.35
N VAL A 31 2.30 6.04 -0.66
CA VAL A 31 2.91 7.25 -1.20
C VAL A 31 4.42 7.05 -1.35
N SER A 32 5.02 7.84 -2.23
CA SER A 32 6.47 7.95 -2.38
C SER A 32 6.82 9.40 -2.66
N GLU A 33 7.95 9.85 -2.14
CA GLU A 33 8.53 11.15 -2.47
C GLU A 33 9.27 11.11 -3.82
N LEU A 34 9.56 9.91 -4.35
CA LEU A 34 10.22 9.76 -5.63
C LEU A 34 9.26 10.15 -6.77
N PRO A 35 9.75 10.84 -7.81
CA PRO A 35 8.92 11.22 -8.94
C PRO A 35 8.56 10.01 -9.80
N VAL A 36 7.31 10.00 -10.29
CA VAL A 36 6.90 9.09 -11.36
C VAL A 36 7.55 9.56 -12.66
N GLN A 37 8.41 8.72 -13.25
CA GLN A 37 9.10 9.00 -14.51
C GLN A 37 8.28 8.58 -15.73
N SER A 38 7.64 7.41 -15.65
CA SER A 38 6.80 6.90 -16.73
C SER A 38 5.61 6.14 -16.17
N THR A 39 4.58 5.98 -16.99
CA THR A 39 3.43 5.12 -16.71
C THR A 39 3.24 4.20 -17.91
N GLU A 40 3.27 2.89 -17.66
CA GLU A 40 3.12 1.87 -18.69
C GLU A 40 2.00 0.92 -18.26
N GLY A 41 0.90 0.94 -19.02
CA GLY A 41 -0.36 0.35 -18.59
C GLY A 41 -0.82 0.98 -17.28
N ASN A 42 -0.99 0.16 -16.23
CA ASN A 42 -1.36 0.64 -14.89
C ASN A 42 -0.15 0.89 -13.97
N PHE A 43 1.06 0.48 -14.37
CA PHE A 43 2.26 0.61 -13.55
C PHE A 43 2.80 2.03 -13.63
N LYS A 44 3.08 2.61 -12.45
CA LYS A 44 3.76 3.90 -12.31
C LYS A 44 5.20 3.62 -11.90
N TYR A 45 6.15 3.99 -12.76
CA TYR A 45 7.58 3.76 -12.56
C TYR A 45 8.20 4.96 -11.86
N LEU A 46 8.71 4.73 -10.66
CA LEU A 46 9.41 5.72 -9.83
C LEU A 46 10.91 5.66 -10.09
N LYS A 47 11.58 6.81 -10.14
CA LYS A 47 13.04 6.86 -10.24
C LYS A 47 13.69 6.47 -8.91
N LEU A 48 14.21 5.25 -8.81
CA LEU A 48 14.94 4.80 -7.63
C LEU A 48 16.38 5.35 -7.63
N ASN A 49 17.01 5.40 -8.80
CA ASN A 49 18.28 6.06 -9.07
C ASN A 49 18.40 6.40 -10.56
N ASP A 50 19.57 6.87 -11.02
CA ASP A 50 19.79 7.28 -12.42
C ASP A 50 19.67 6.15 -13.45
N TYR A 51 19.76 4.89 -13.03
CA TYR A 51 19.78 3.72 -13.91
C TYR A 51 18.63 2.73 -13.63
N LEU A 52 17.81 3.00 -12.62
CA LEU A 52 16.79 2.07 -12.15
C LEU A 52 15.46 2.77 -11.90
N LEU A 53 14.45 2.29 -12.60
CA LEU A 53 13.06 2.60 -12.32
C LEU A 53 12.40 1.41 -11.61
N GLY A 54 11.56 1.70 -10.62
CA GLY A 54 10.79 0.68 -9.89
C GLY A 54 9.30 0.97 -9.98
N ALA A 55 8.51 -0.04 -10.28
CA ALA A 55 7.05 0.00 -10.17
C ALA A 55 6.58 -1.08 -9.20
N MET A 56 5.39 -0.90 -8.62
CA MET A 56 4.81 -1.84 -7.68
C MET A 56 3.36 -2.13 -8.05
N SER A 57 2.96 -3.39 -7.91
CA SER A 57 1.56 -3.80 -7.79
C SER A 57 1.35 -4.41 -6.41
N ILE A 58 0.19 -4.14 -5.82
CA ILE A 58 -0.23 -4.71 -4.54
C ILE A 58 -1.56 -5.41 -4.78
N THR A 59 -1.64 -6.65 -4.33
CA THR A 59 -2.86 -7.46 -4.35
C THR A 59 -3.39 -7.55 -2.93
N ASP A 60 -4.61 -7.06 -2.73
CA ASP A 60 -5.34 -7.14 -1.47
C ASP A 60 -6.65 -7.91 -1.71
N SER A 61 -7.05 -8.74 -0.73
CA SER A 61 -8.24 -9.60 -0.86
C SER A 61 -9.55 -8.81 -0.94
N TYR A 62 -9.57 -7.57 -0.42
CA TYR A 62 -10.74 -6.70 -0.45
C TYR A 62 -10.66 -5.65 -1.55
N SER A 63 -9.52 -4.97 -1.66
CA SER A 63 -9.30 -3.84 -2.57
C SER A 63 -8.96 -4.27 -3.99
N GLY A 64 -8.68 -5.57 -4.20
CA GLY A 64 -8.18 -6.11 -5.45
C GLY A 64 -6.74 -5.71 -5.74
N VAL A 65 -6.39 -5.66 -7.02
CA VAL A 65 -5.06 -5.26 -7.48
C VAL A 65 -5.02 -3.74 -7.69
N PHE A 66 -3.99 -3.09 -7.14
CA PHE A 66 -3.75 -1.67 -7.35
C PHE A 66 -2.27 -1.35 -7.49
N TYR A 67 -1.98 -0.18 -8.08
CA TYR A 67 -0.65 0.22 -8.52
C TYR A 67 -0.25 1.56 -7.88
N PRO A 68 0.55 1.53 -6.80
CA PRO A 68 1.06 2.73 -6.16
C PRO A 68 1.92 3.63 -7.10
N PRO A 69 2.04 4.94 -6.82
CA PRO A 69 1.48 5.64 -5.67
C PRO A 69 -0.04 5.90 -5.79
N ARG A 70 -0.75 5.71 -4.68
CA ARG A 70 -2.21 5.89 -4.58
C ARG A 70 -2.62 6.18 -3.14
N ASN A 71 -3.56 7.12 -2.96
CA ASN A 71 -4.07 7.52 -1.66
C ASN A 71 -5.43 6.88 -1.36
N TYR A 72 -5.72 6.75 -0.06
CA TYR A 72 -7.04 6.40 0.47
C TYR A 72 -7.66 5.16 -0.16
N ILE A 73 -6.91 4.06 -0.22
CA ILE A 73 -7.44 2.78 -0.64
C ILE A 73 -8.18 2.17 0.55
N ARG A 74 -9.45 1.83 0.38
CA ARG A 74 -10.26 1.22 1.44
C ARG A 74 -9.83 -0.23 1.64
N MET A 75 -9.34 -0.55 2.83
CA MET A 75 -8.96 -1.90 3.22
C MET A 75 -10.18 -2.72 3.66
N GLY A 76 -10.00 -4.02 3.81
CA GLY A 76 -10.99 -4.91 4.40
C GLY A 76 -11.27 -4.62 5.89
N VAL A 77 -12.11 -5.47 6.49
CA VAL A 77 -12.44 -5.39 7.91
C VAL A 77 -11.21 -5.68 8.77
N ASP A 78 -10.99 -4.87 9.80
CA ASP A 78 -9.93 -5.06 10.79
C ASP A 78 -10.53 -4.98 12.20
N TYR A 79 -10.33 -6.04 12.99
CA TYR A 79 -10.89 -6.17 14.34
C TYR A 79 -10.27 -5.20 15.33
N ASN A 80 -9.04 -4.74 15.11
CA ASN A 80 -8.39 -3.76 16.01
C ASN A 80 -9.03 -2.36 15.93
N VAL A 81 -9.78 -2.11 14.86
CA VAL A 81 -10.55 -0.87 14.65
C VAL A 81 -12.07 -1.11 14.70
N SER A 82 -12.48 -2.32 15.05
CA SER A 82 -13.89 -2.63 15.29
C SER A 82 -14.25 -2.25 16.74
N GLN A 83 -15.36 -1.53 16.93
CA GLN A 83 -15.89 -1.20 18.27
C GLN A 83 -16.62 -2.40 18.89
#